data_AF-G5AEB9-F1
#
_entry.id   AF-G5AEB9-F1
#
_cell.length_a   1.000
_cell.length_b   1.000
_cell.length_c   1.000
_cell.angle_alpha   90.00
_cell.angle_beta   90.00
_cell.angle_gamma   90.00
#
_symmetry.space_group_name_H-M   'P 1'
#
loop_
_entity.id
_entity.type
_entity.pdbx_description
1 polymer ?
#
loop_
_entity_poly.entity_id
_entity_poly.type
_entity_poly.pdbx_seq_one_letter_code
_entity_poly.pdbx_strand_id
1 'polypeptide(L)'
;ITEDEVDLAMREGCIDRLTIIRRMDITLRGVHDVQSMIKRDCEARGIGYSRPNWKKFWKYFKKTWINKFKPEWWNINSVSEDIVNRTNNPLERYNRTLISVFNGGHPDITRFISVIEEQSRENVRLLDDISNRRARAPNHA
;
A
#
# COMPACT_ATOMS: atom_id res chain seq x y z
N ILE A 1 -9.00 -17.50 9.56
CA ILE A 1 -9.24 -16.22 10.26
C ILE A 1 -10.71 -15.97 10.03
N THR A 2 -11.48 -15.71 11.08
CA THR A 2 -12.92 -15.44 10.95
C THR A 2 -13.18 -14.08 10.31
N GLU A 3 -14.39 -13.83 9.82
CA GLU A 3 -14.75 -12.52 9.24
C GLU A 3 -14.63 -11.41 10.29
N ASP A 4 -15.09 -11.63 11.53
CA ASP A 4 -14.95 -10.65 12.63
C ASP A 4 -13.49 -10.28 12.92
N GLU A 5 -12.58 -11.25 12.85
CA GLU A 5 -11.14 -11.02 13.00
C GLU A 5 -10.55 -10.25 11.80
N VAL A 6 -11.05 -10.49 10.59
CA VAL A 6 -10.64 -9.74 9.38
C VAL A 6 -11.14 -8.30 9.47
N ASP A 7 -12.39 -8.08 9.83
CA ASP A 7 -12.98 -6.74 9.97
C ASP A 7 -12.25 -5.91 11.02
N LEU A 8 -11.79 -6.54 12.10
CA LEU A 8 -10.91 -5.91 13.08
C LEU A 8 -9.58 -5.49 12.47
N ALA A 9 -8.94 -6.40 11.74
CA ALA A 9 -7.62 -6.19 11.18
C ALA A 9 -7.60 -5.19 10.01
N MET A 10 -8.72 -5.06 9.31
CA MET A 10 -8.91 -4.16 8.16
C MET A 10 -9.35 -2.75 8.58
N ARG A 11 -9.51 -2.46 9.87
CA ARG A 11 -9.74 -1.09 10.33
C ARG A 11 -8.56 -0.20 10.03
N GLU A 12 -8.86 1.06 9.77
CA GLU A 12 -7.89 2.13 9.69
C GLU A 12 -6.98 2.14 10.94
N GLY A 13 -5.68 2.26 10.70
CA GLY A 13 -4.64 2.26 11.73
C GLY A 13 -4.23 0.89 12.26
N CYS A 14 -4.76 -0.22 11.73
CA CYS A 14 -4.36 -1.58 12.09
C CYS A 14 -3.29 -2.14 11.14
N ILE A 15 -3.66 -2.90 10.09
CA ILE A 15 -2.67 -3.48 9.15
C ILE A 15 -2.05 -2.41 8.24
N ASP A 16 -2.85 -1.46 7.79
CA ASP A 16 -2.45 -0.31 6.98
C ASP A 16 -1.34 0.54 7.65
N ARG A 17 -1.24 0.53 8.98
CA ARG A 17 -0.13 1.15 9.71
C ARG A 17 1.25 0.66 9.24
N LEU A 18 1.36 -0.57 8.76
CA LEU A 18 2.63 -1.10 8.22
C LEU A 18 3.10 -0.34 6.96
N THR A 19 2.21 0.36 6.27
CA THR A 19 2.51 1.17 5.08
C THR A 19 3.15 2.51 5.41
N ILE A 20 2.98 3.01 6.64
CA ILE A 20 3.42 4.35 7.07
C ILE A 20 4.53 4.34 8.11
N ILE A 21 4.84 3.22 8.76
CA ILE A 21 6.00 3.12 9.66
C ILE A 21 7.30 3.00 8.86
N ARG A 22 8.44 3.39 9.46
CA ARG A 22 9.74 3.28 8.79
C ARG A 22 9.98 1.84 8.32
N ARG A 23 10.50 1.70 7.10
CA ARG A 23 10.72 0.38 6.45
C ARG A 23 11.45 -0.63 7.34
N MET A 24 12.44 -0.15 8.08
CA MET A 24 13.25 -0.96 8.98
C MET A 24 12.45 -1.45 10.19
N ASP A 25 11.49 -0.65 10.65
CA ASP A 25 10.67 -0.97 11.82
C ASP A 25 9.56 -1.98 11.51
N ILE A 26 9.19 -2.21 10.24
CA ILE A 26 8.13 -3.13 9.83
C ILE A 26 8.36 -4.54 10.40
N THR A 27 9.56 -5.09 10.17
CA THR A 27 9.90 -6.45 10.61
C THR A 27 10.44 -6.50 12.04
N LEU A 28 11.01 -5.40 12.53
CA LEU A 28 11.54 -5.29 13.88
C LEU A 28 10.44 -5.21 14.95
N ARG A 29 9.45 -4.33 14.76
CA ARG A 29 8.40 -4.06 15.77
C ARG A 29 7.00 -4.00 15.17
N GLY A 30 6.84 -3.41 13.97
CA GLY A 30 5.55 -3.15 13.36
C GLY A 30 4.63 -4.36 13.28
N VAL A 31 5.11 -5.49 12.73
CA VAL A 31 4.30 -6.72 12.64
C VAL A 31 3.90 -7.25 14.03
N HIS A 32 4.79 -7.18 15.01
CA HIS A 32 4.49 -7.61 16.38
C HIS A 32 3.45 -6.69 17.05
N ASP A 33 3.57 -5.38 16.83
CA ASP A 33 2.65 -4.39 17.36
C ASP A 33 1.25 -4.58 16.77
N VAL A 34 1.14 -4.78 15.45
CA VAL A 34 -0.14 -5.07 14.78
C VAL A 34 -0.74 -6.40 15.25
N GLN A 35 0.07 -7.44 15.41
CA GLN A 35 -0.38 -8.71 16.01
C GLN A 35 -0.97 -8.50 17.41
N SER A 36 -0.30 -7.68 18.22
CA SER A 36 -0.73 -7.37 19.58
C SER A 36 -2.03 -6.56 19.58
N MET A 37 -2.17 -5.61 18.66
CA MET A 37 -3.39 -4.83 18.46
C MET A 37 -4.57 -5.72 18.11
N ILE A 38 -4.45 -6.56 17.07
CA ILE A 38 -5.54 -7.45 16.65
C ILE A 38 -5.95 -8.37 17.80
N LYS A 39 -4.99 -8.96 18.50
CA LYS A 39 -5.28 -9.85 19.63
C LYS A 39 -6.02 -9.12 20.76
N ARG A 40 -5.56 -7.94 21.13
CA ARG A 40 -6.20 -7.11 22.17
C ARG A 40 -7.61 -6.70 21.76
N ASP A 41 -7.81 -6.31 20.51
CA ASP A 41 -9.11 -5.81 20.06
C ASP A 41 -10.11 -6.97 19.88
N CYS A 42 -9.64 -8.19 19.55
CA CYS A 42 -10.43 -9.41 19.65
C CYS A 42 -10.87 -9.66 21.10
N GLU A 43 -9.94 -9.61 22.06
CA GLU A 43 -10.24 -9.81 23.50
C GLU A 43 -11.26 -8.77 24.00
N ALA A 44 -11.09 -7.50 23.65
CA ALA A 44 -11.99 -6.42 24.05
C ALA A 44 -13.42 -6.57 23.50
N ARG A 45 -13.59 -7.28 22.38
CA ARG A 45 -14.89 -7.55 21.74
C ARG A 45 -15.43 -8.96 22.02
N GLY A 46 -14.73 -9.76 22.83
CA GLY A 46 -15.12 -11.15 23.09
C GLY A 46 -14.99 -12.07 21.86
N ILE A 47 -14.23 -11.66 20.84
CA ILE A 47 -13.99 -12.44 19.62
C ILE A 47 -12.85 -13.43 19.87
N GLY A 48 -13.04 -14.69 19.50
CA GLY A 48 -12.01 -15.73 19.61
C GLY A 48 -10.84 -15.47 18.66
N TYR A 49 -9.63 -15.27 19.20
CA TYR A 49 -8.43 -15.06 18.39
C TYR A 49 -7.86 -16.37 17.83
N SER A 50 -7.93 -16.54 16.50
CA SER A 50 -7.50 -17.72 15.76
C SER A 50 -5.97 -17.79 15.59
N ARG A 51 -5.22 -18.00 16.69
CA ARG A 51 -3.73 -18.05 16.70
C ARG A 51 -3.11 -18.84 15.54
N PRO A 52 -3.55 -20.08 15.20
CA PRO A 52 -2.92 -20.85 14.13
C PRO A 52 -3.11 -20.22 12.75
N ASN A 53 -4.27 -19.62 12.51
CA ASN A 53 -4.58 -18.99 11.22
C ASN A 53 -3.81 -17.67 11.05
N TRP A 54 -3.72 -16.86 12.11
CA TRP A 54 -2.86 -15.67 12.10
C TRP A 54 -1.40 -16.01 11.89
N LYS A 55 -0.88 -17.08 12.51
CA LYS A 55 0.49 -17.55 12.26
C LYS A 55 0.73 -17.89 10.77
N LYS A 56 -0.24 -18.54 10.11
CA LYS A 56 -0.18 -18.82 8.67
C LYS A 56 -0.20 -17.53 7.84
N PHE A 57 -1.09 -16.59 8.17
CA PHE A 57 -1.18 -15.30 7.51
C PHE A 57 0.13 -14.51 7.61
N TRP A 58 0.72 -14.37 8.80
CA TRP A 58 1.95 -13.60 8.96
C TRP A 58 3.16 -14.24 8.28
N LYS A 59 3.20 -15.58 8.20
CA LYS A 59 4.19 -16.29 7.37
C LYS A 59 4.01 -15.96 5.89
N TYR A 60 2.77 -15.96 5.40
CA TYR A 60 2.45 -15.53 4.03
C TYR A 60 2.81 -14.05 3.82
N PHE A 61 2.43 -13.17 4.74
CA PHE A 61 2.71 -11.73 4.67
C PHE A 61 4.21 -11.47 4.53
N LYS A 62 5.04 -12.09 5.36
CA LYS A 62 6.51 -11.94 5.26
C LYS A 62 7.03 -12.45 3.91
N LYS A 63 6.56 -13.61 3.45
CA LYS A 63 6.98 -14.17 2.15
C LYS A 63 6.61 -13.24 0.99
N THR A 64 5.44 -12.64 1.03
CA THR A 64 4.89 -11.85 -0.08
C THR A 64 5.29 -10.39 0.01
N TRP A 65 4.99 -9.71 1.12
CA TRP A 65 5.09 -8.26 1.29
C TRP A 65 6.40 -7.77 1.90
N ILE A 66 7.30 -8.68 2.28
CA ILE A 66 8.65 -8.31 2.72
C ILE A 66 9.69 -8.85 1.74
N ASN A 67 9.58 -10.12 1.35
CA ASN A 67 10.60 -10.77 0.52
C ASN A 67 10.35 -10.61 -0.98
N LYS A 68 9.11 -10.84 -1.46
CA LYS A 68 8.77 -10.77 -2.89
C LYS A 68 8.54 -9.33 -3.34
N PHE A 69 7.72 -8.60 -2.61
CA PHE A 69 7.47 -7.17 -2.80
C PHE A 69 8.19 -6.43 -1.68
N LYS A 70 9.35 -5.86 -1.99
CA LYS A 70 10.17 -5.25 -0.95
C LYS A 70 9.45 -4.00 -0.39
N PRO A 71 9.60 -3.69 0.91
CA PRO A 71 8.97 -2.51 1.52
C PRO A 71 9.19 -1.20 0.76
N GLU A 72 10.33 -1.05 0.06
CA GLU A 72 10.62 0.12 -0.77
C GLU A 72 9.59 0.39 -1.87
N TRP A 73 8.80 -0.61 -2.27
CA TRP A 73 7.83 -0.49 -3.36
C TRP A 73 6.43 -0.08 -2.91
N TRP A 74 6.08 -0.30 -1.65
CA TRP A 74 4.71 -0.11 -1.17
C TRP A 74 4.62 0.73 0.11
N ASN A 75 5.72 0.86 0.85
CA ASN A 75 5.75 1.68 2.05
C ASN A 75 5.90 3.16 1.67
N ILE A 76 4.95 3.97 2.13
CA ILE A 76 4.85 5.39 1.84
C ILE A 76 5.41 6.27 2.97
N ASN A 77 6.06 5.71 3.99
CA ASN A 77 6.70 6.50 5.06
C ASN A 77 7.71 7.53 4.53
N SER A 78 8.34 7.25 3.38
CA SER A 78 9.25 8.18 2.71
C SER A 78 8.55 9.20 1.80
N VAL A 79 7.24 9.05 1.57
CA VAL A 79 6.45 10.06 0.86
C VAL A 79 6.22 11.17 1.85
N SER A 80 6.86 12.31 1.59
CA SER A 80 6.90 13.40 2.54
C SER A 80 5.50 14.01 2.71
N GLU A 81 5.14 14.31 3.96
CA GLU A 81 3.80 14.79 4.33
C GLU A 81 3.48 16.14 3.66
N ASP A 82 4.49 16.95 3.37
CA ASP A 82 4.40 18.20 2.59
C ASP A 82 3.99 17.96 1.13
N ILE A 83 4.35 16.81 0.54
CA ILE A 83 3.87 16.38 -0.77
C ILE A 83 2.39 16.04 -0.67
N VAL A 84 1.97 15.28 0.35
CA VAL A 84 0.57 14.84 0.49
C VAL A 84 -0.37 15.99 0.87
N ASN A 85 0.07 16.89 1.76
CA ASN A 85 -0.74 17.98 2.31
C ASN A 85 -0.89 19.17 1.35
N ARG A 86 -0.21 19.18 0.20
CA ARG A 86 -0.41 20.17 -0.85
C ARG A 86 -1.70 19.89 -1.64
N THR A 87 -2.52 20.92 -1.83
CA THR A 87 -3.60 20.90 -2.83
C THR A 87 -3.01 20.69 -4.22
N ASN A 88 -3.56 19.77 -5.03
CA ASN A 88 -3.01 19.35 -6.32
C ASN A 88 -1.68 18.59 -6.26
N ASN A 89 -1.49 17.77 -5.22
CA ASN A 89 -0.28 16.97 -5.12
C ASN A 89 -0.16 15.93 -6.25
N PRO A 90 1.06 15.42 -6.51
CA PRO A 90 1.30 14.42 -7.55
C PRO A 90 0.46 13.14 -7.41
N LEU A 91 0.11 12.72 -6.19
CA LEU A 91 -0.74 11.54 -5.97
C LEU A 91 -2.19 11.81 -6.38
N GLU A 92 -2.73 12.96 -6.01
CA GLU A 92 -4.06 13.40 -6.40
C GLU A 92 -4.15 13.56 -7.91
N ARG A 93 -3.13 14.18 -8.53
CA ARG A 93 -3.04 14.29 -9.99
C ARG A 93 -3.00 12.91 -10.65
N TYR A 94 -2.20 11.99 -10.15
CA TYR A 94 -2.14 10.62 -10.65
C TYR A 94 -3.49 9.90 -10.52
N ASN A 95 -4.16 10.01 -9.37
CA ASN A 95 -5.49 9.47 -9.15
C ASN A 95 -6.52 10.06 -10.12
N ARG A 96 -6.50 11.37 -10.38
CA ARG A 96 -7.37 12.00 -11.39
C ARG A 96 -7.10 11.49 -12.79
N THR A 97 -5.84 11.33 -13.17
CA THR A 97 -5.47 10.74 -14.47
C THR A 97 -6.02 9.32 -14.59
N LEU A 98 -5.84 8.48 -13.57
CA LEU A 98 -6.39 7.12 -13.56
C LEU A 98 -7.92 7.12 -13.66
N ILE A 99 -8.61 7.93 -12.85
CA ILE A 99 -10.08 8.05 -12.87
C ILE A 99 -10.56 8.52 -14.26
N SER A 100 -9.85 9.46 -14.88
CA SER A 100 -10.15 9.94 -16.22
C SER A 100 -10.01 8.84 -17.27
N VAL A 101 -8.99 7.98 -17.17
CA VAL A 101 -8.80 6.86 -18.12
C VAL A 101 -9.90 5.81 -17.97
N PHE A 102 -10.44 5.64 -16.75
CA PHE A 102 -11.57 4.75 -16.48
C PHE A 102 -12.94 5.40 -16.72
N ASN A 103 -13.00 6.64 -17.23
CA ASN A 103 -14.24 7.40 -17.45
C ASN A 103 -15.16 7.47 -16.21
N GLY A 104 -14.59 7.46 -15.01
CA GLY A 104 -15.35 7.47 -13.75
C GLY A 104 -16.16 6.21 -13.44
N GLY A 105 -16.05 5.15 -14.26
CA GLY A 105 -16.70 3.86 -14.02
C GLY A 105 -15.80 2.85 -13.29
N HIS A 106 -16.40 1.76 -12.80
CA HIS A 106 -15.64 0.59 -12.32
C HIS A 106 -15.25 -0.27 -13.52
N PRO A 107 -13.97 -0.28 -13.94
CA PRO A 107 -13.53 -1.11 -15.05
C PRO A 107 -13.64 -2.60 -14.71
N ASP A 108 -13.85 -3.44 -15.71
CA ASP A 108 -13.60 -4.88 -15.53
C ASP A 108 -12.11 -5.12 -15.27
N ILE A 109 -11.78 -6.29 -14.71
CA ILE A 109 -10.41 -6.59 -14.28
C ILE A 109 -9.40 -6.61 -15.44
N THR A 110 -9.82 -7.00 -16.64
CA THR A 110 -8.95 -7.03 -17.82
C THR A 110 -8.63 -5.61 -18.26
N ARG A 111 -9.65 -4.74 -18.29
CA ARG A 111 -9.47 -3.31 -18.59
C ARG A 111 -8.60 -2.64 -17.54
N PHE A 112 -8.83 -2.92 -16.26
CA PHE A 112 -8.01 -2.42 -15.17
C PHE A 112 -6.54 -2.81 -15.34
N ILE A 113 -6.25 -4.10 -15.56
CA ILE A 113 -4.88 -4.58 -15.74
C ILE A 113 -4.21 -3.91 -16.94
N SER A 114 -4.88 -3.84 -18.09
CA SER A 114 -4.29 -3.26 -19.31
C SER A 114 -3.91 -1.78 -19.15
N VAL A 115 -4.78 -0.98 -18.53
CA VAL A 115 -4.53 0.45 -18.27
C VAL A 115 -3.39 0.65 -17.28
N ILE A 116 -3.38 -0.10 -16.18
CA ILE A 116 -2.31 0.00 -15.17
C ILE A 116 -0.97 -0.41 -15.77
N GLU A 117 -0.95 -1.45 -16.60
CA GLU A 117 0.27 -1.92 -17.26
C GLU A 117 0.81 -0.86 -18.24
N GLU A 118 -0.06 -0.26 -19.05
CA GLU A 118 0.30 0.81 -19.98
C GLU A 118 0.89 2.02 -19.26
N GLN A 119 0.20 2.53 -18.23
CA GLN A 119 0.68 3.64 -17.40
C GLN A 119 2.01 3.30 -16.71
N SER A 120 2.19 2.06 -16.27
CA SER A 120 3.44 1.63 -15.65
C SER A 120 4.60 1.66 -16.65
N ARG A 121 4.38 1.19 -17.89
CA ARG A 121 5.39 1.24 -18.96
C ARG A 121 5.76 2.67 -19.33
N GLU A 122 4.77 3.56 -19.44
CA GLU A 122 5.01 4.98 -19.73
C GLU A 122 5.84 5.66 -18.63
N ASN A 123 5.53 5.40 -17.36
CA ASN A 123 6.29 5.95 -16.24
C ASN A 123 7.73 5.45 -16.23
N VAL A 124 7.98 4.15 -16.49
CA VAL A 124 9.33 3.61 -16.58
C VAL A 124 10.12 4.25 -17.72
N ARG A 125 9.50 4.43 -18.90
CA ARG A 125 10.12 5.12 -20.04
C ARG A 125 10.48 6.57 -19.69
N LEU A 126 9.56 7.30 -19.06
CA LEU A 126 9.80 8.68 -18.63
C LEU A 126 10.97 8.77 -17.64
N LEU A 127 11.05 7.85 -16.66
CA LEU A 127 12.16 7.80 -15.73
C LEU A 127 13.51 7.51 -16.43
N ASP A 128 13.52 6.59 -17.38
CA ASP A 128 14.71 6.30 -18.19
C ASP A 128 15.12 7.51 -19.04
N ASP A 129 14.16 8.19 -19.66
CA ASP A 129 14.41 9.41 -20.44
C ASP A 129 14.94 10.57 -19.57
N ILE A 130 14.43 10.72 -18.34
CA ILE A 130 14.96 11.71 -17.39
C ILE A 130 16.39 11.36 -16.99
N SER A 131 16.65 10.09 -16.64
CA SER A 131 17.98 9.60 -16.27
C SER A 131 19.00 9.85 -17.39
N ASN A 132 18.58 9.62 -18.64
CA ASN A 132 19.40 9.84 -19.83
C ASN A 132 19.35 11.27 -20.38
N ARG A 133 18.76 12.22 -19.65
CA ARG A 133 18.63 13.65 -20.02
C ARG A 133 17.89 13.89 -21.35
N ARG A 134 17.09 12.94 -21.81
CA ARG A 134 16.20 13.06 -22.98
C ARG A 134 14.86 13.74 -22.63
N ALA A 135 14.49 13.74 -21.35
CA ALA A 135 13.32 14.44 -20.81
C ALA A 135 13.68 15.23 -19.54
N ARG A 136 12.83 16.19 -19.17
CA ARG A 136 12.91 16.90 -17.88
C ARG A 136 11.91 16.30 -16.92
N ALA A 137 12.26 16.26 -15.64
CA ALA A 137 11.32 15.90 -14.59
C ALA A 137 10.09 16.84 -14.64
N PRO A 138 8.87 16.31 -14.54
CA PRO A 138 7.67 17.15 -14.48
C PRO A 138 7.78 18.16 -13.35
N ASN A 139 7.38 19.41 -13.59
CA ASN A 139 7.29 20.40 -12.52
C ASN A 139 6.27 19.92 -11.49
N HIS A 140 6.74 19.66 -10.28
CA HIS A 140 5.90 19.43 -9.11
C HIS A 140 5.55 20.81 -8.54
N ALA A 141 4.29 21.22 -8.66
CA ALA A 141 3.79 22.48 -8.11
C ALA A 141 3.76 22.43 -6.58
#